data_AF-A0A820JID1-F1
#
_entry.id   AF-A0A820JID1-F1
#
_cell.length_a   1.000
_cell.length_b   1.000
_cell.length_c   1.000
_cell.angle_alpha   90.00
_cell.angle_beta   90.00
_cell.angle_gamma   90.00
#
_symmetry.space_group_name_H-M   'P 1'
#
loop_
_entity.id
_entity.type
_entity.pdbx_description
1 polymer ?
#
loop_
_entity_poly.entity_id
_entity_poly.type
_entity_poly.pdbx_seq_one_letter_code
_entity_poly.pdbx_strand_id
1 'polypeptide(L)'
;LDGPSSDRSPSLTYRCRKWCGGWGDRLRGITSAFILAVLSKRRFYIDMPYPCELTKLLKPNLYNWHPIEFEANRNQLRIETTRSAQLARNIYEKISLTNFIKDWSIYDDIYLTTNSDYITPALANKHIQNIVQLLNLSSNDMSQARLFPLLYELLFQPTDQVKNSVDQVLTKLNNDNNIKKQLICLHIRVGKNPTMIHDKILSYRDTIVEDIVEFVAKNLTLN
;
A
#
# COMPACT_ATOMS: atom_id res chain seq x y z
N LEU A 1 -21.45 -10.60 26.39
CA LEU A 1 -20.78 -9.43 27.00
C LEU A 1 -19.40 -9.90 27.40
N ASP A 2 -18.52 -10.06 26.42
CA ASP A 2 -17.14 -10.47 26.68
C ASP A 2 -16.33 -9.19 26.85
N GLY A 3 -15.68 -9.05 28.00
CA GLY A 3 -14.71 -7.99 28.23
C GLY A 3 -13.57 -8.04 27.20
N PRO A 4 -12.67 -7.04 27.18
CA PRO A 4 -11.55 -7.02 26.24
C PRO A 4 -10.64 -8.21 26.54
N SER A 5 -10.84 -9.32 25.84
CA SER A 5 -9.95 -10.46 25.86
C SER A 5 -8.64 -10.01 25.24
N SER A 6 -7.57 -9.94 26.04
CA SER A 6 -6.25 -9.62 25.56
C SER A 6 -5.82 -10.67 24.54
N ASP A 7 -5.74 -10.24 23.28
CA ASP A 7 -5.39 -11.13 22.19
C ASP A 7 -3.87 -11.39 22.19
N ARG A 8 -3.49 -12.64 22.49
CA ARG A 8 -2.10 -13.11 22.42
C ARG A 8 -1.63 -13.49 21.02
N SER A 9 -2.46 -13.34 19.99
CA SER A 9 -2.07 -13.68 18.62
C SER A 9 -0.87 -12.83 18.17
N PRO A 10 0.10 -13.42 17.45
CA PRO A 10 1.23 -12.66 16.91
C PRO A 10 0.73 -11.65 15.87
N SER A 11 1.36 -10.48 15.83
CA SER A 11 0.94 -9.36 14.99
C SER A 11 2.05 -8.86 14.06
N LEU A 12 1.64 -8.23 12.96
CA LEU A 12 2.47 -7.43 12.08
C LEU A 12 1.75 -6.12 11.80
N THR A 13 2.34 -5.01 12.22
CA THR A 13 1.79 -3.67 12.06
C THR A 13 2.60 -2.90 11.03
N TYR A 14 1.97 -2.46 9.94
CA TYR A 14 2.56 -1.40 9.12
C TYR A 14 2.58 -0.12 9.94
N ARG A 15 3.77 0.44 10.16
CA ARG A 15 3.94 1.67 10.93
C ARG A 15 4.50 2.77 10.05
N CYS A 16 3.91 3.95 10.16
CA CYS A 16 4.43 5.16 9.53
C CYS A 16 4.18 6.37 10.44
N ARG A 17 5.21 6.73 11.21
CA ARG A 17 5.17 7.87 12.14
C ARG A 17 6.06 9.03 11.72
N LYS A 18 7.07 8.77 10.88
CA LYS A 18 7.99 9.76 10.29
C LYS A 18 8.55 9.17 8.99
N TRP A 19 8.76 9.99 7.96
CA TRP A 19 9.52 9.66 6.74
C TRP A 19 9.20 8.29 6.09
N CYS A 20 8.03 8.18 5.44
CA CYS A 20 7.59 6.93 4.78
C CYS A 20 7.35 7.06 3.27
N GLY A 21 7.89 8.11 2.64
CA GLY A 21 7.62 8.43 1.23
C GLY A 21 6.26 9.07 1.02
N GLY A 22 5.81 9.12 -0.24
CA GLY A 22 4.51 9.67 -0.66
C GLY A 22 3.33 8.72 -0.41
N TRP A 23 2.12 9.10 -0.84
CA TRP A 23 0.93 8.26 -0.67
C TRP A 23 1.03 6.91 -1.40
N GLY A 24 1.50 6.89 -2.65
CA GLY A 24 1.71 5.65 -3.40
C GLY A 24 2.74 4.73 -2.73
N ASP A 25 3.83 5.31 -2.20
CA ASP A 25 4.86 4.57 -1.46
C ASP A 25 4.31 3.90 -0.20
N ARG A 26 3.46 4.63 0.54
CA ARG A 26 2.81 4.11 1.76
C ARG A 26 1.84 2.99 1.45
N LEU A 27 1.00 3.15 0.42
CA LEU A 27 0.06 2.10 0.01
C LEU A 27 0.80 0.85 -0.48
N ARG A 28 1.92 1.00 -1.20
CA ARG A 28 2.82 -0.11 -1.55
C ARG A 28 3.38 -0.79 -0.30
N GLY A 29 3.88 -0.01 0.66
CA GLY A 29 4.39 -0.53 1.91
C GLY A 29 3.33 -1.27 2.76
N ILE A 30 2.10 -0.75 2.82
CA ILE A 30 0.97 -1.36 3.52
C ILE A 30 0.61 -2.71 2.90
N THR A 31 0.40 -2.75 1.58
CA THR A 31 0.02 -3.99 0.88
C THR A 31 1.12 -5.05 0.97
N SER A 32 2.39 -4.64 0.89
CA SER A 32 3.54 -5.52 1.16
C SER A 32 3.53 -6.07 2.60
N ALA A 33 3.32 -5.20 3.59
CA ALA A 33 3.23 -5.61 5.00
C ALA A 33 2.06 -6.58 5.26
N PHE A 34 0.92 -6.35 4.60
CA PHE A 34 -0.25 -7.22 4.69
C PHE A 34 0.04 -8.63 4.16
N ILE A 35 0.64 -8.76 2.97
CA ILE A 35 1.03 -10.07 2.43
C ILE A 35 2.01 -10.79 3.37
N LEU A 36 3.00 -10.08 3.90
CA LEU A 36 3.93 -10.65 4.87
C LEU A 36 3.21 -11.13 6.15
N ALA A 37 2.19 -10.41 6.60
CA ALA A 37 1.35 -10.82 7.74
C ALA A 37 0.57 -12.10 7.43
N VAL A 38 -0.08 -12.17 6.26
CA VAL A 38 -0.82 -13.36 5.80
C VAL A 38 0.10 -14.58 5.74
N LEU A 39 1.24 -14.46 5.07
CA LEU A 39 2.20 -15.56 4.90
C LEU A 39 2.74 -16.05 6.24
N SER A 40 3.03 -15.13 7.16
CA SER A 40 3.53 -15.47 8.51
C SER A 40 2.44 -15.78 9.53
N LYS A 41 1.17 -15.87 9.12
CA LYS A 41 -0.01 -16.15 9.97
C LYS A 41 -0.14 -15.16 11.15
N ARG A 42 0.09 -13.87 10.89
CA ARG A 42 -0.01 -12.78 11.85
C ARG A 42 -1.26 -11.95 11.62
N ARG A 43 -1.82 -11.40 12.70
CA ARG A 43 -2.84 -10.34 12.59
C ARG A 43 -2.18 -9.08 12.02
N PHE A 44 -2.90 -8.40 11.14
CA PHE A 44 -2.39 -7.22 10.46
C PHE A 44 -3.03 -5.94 11.00
N TYR A 45 -2.21 -4.92 11.23
CA TYR A 45 -2.68 -3.61 11.67
C TYR A 45 -1.99 -2.48 10.91
N ILE A 46 -2.62 -1.31 10.90
CA ILE A 46 -2.04 -0.09 10.32
C ILE A 46 -1.96 1.01 11.37
N ASP A 47 -0.74 1.49 11.62
CA ASP A 47 -0.41 2.63 12.49
C ASP A 47 0.24 3.74 11.63
N MET A 48 -0.60 4.58 11.02
CA MET A 48 -0.16 5.67 10.15
C MET A 48 -0.81 7.01 10.53
N PRO A 49 -0.37 7.65 11.63
CA PRO A 49 -0.82 8.98 12.01
C PRO A 49 -0.12 10.11 11.23
N TYR A 50 1.00 9.82 10.55
CA TYR A 50 1.83 10.82 9.88
C TYR A 50 1.94 10.56 8.36
N PRO A 51 2.07 11.61 7.51
CA PRO A 51 1.87 13.04 7.80
C PRO A 51 0.39 13.44 7.86
N CYS A 52 -0.48 12.54 7.43
CA CYS A 52 -1.93 12.66 7.55
C CYS A 52 -2.43 11.30 8.05
N GLU A 53 -3.36 11.35 8.99
CA GLU A 53 -3.95 10.17 9.61
C GLU A 53 -4.77 9.39 8.56
N LEU A 54 -4.41 8.13 8.32
CA LEU A 54 -5.03 7.29 7.29
C LEU A 54 -6.56 7.23 7.42
N THR A 55 -7.05 7.11 8.66
CA THR A 55 -8.46 6.98 9.05
C THR A 55 -9.33 8.15 8.62
N LYS A 56 -8.73 9.33 8.35
CA LYS A 56 -9.46 10.49 7.80
C LYS A 56 -9.87 10.30 6.35
N LEU A 57 -9.15 9.46 5.61
CA LEU A 57 -9.34 9.25 4.18
C LEU A 57 -9.90 7.86 3.86
N LEU A 58 -9.42 6.84 4.57
CA LEU A 58 -9.74 5.45 4.34
C LEU A 58 -10.17 4.79 5.65
N LYS A 59 -11.25 4.01 5.58
CA LYS A 59 -11.72 3.15 6.68
C LYS A 59 -11.56 1.68 6.28
N PRO A 60 -11.54 0.74 7.24
CA PRO A 60 -11.53 -0.68 6.91
C PRO A 60 -12.68 -1.08 5.99
N ASN A 61 -12.40 -2.02 5.10
CA ASN A 61 -13.41 -2.69 4.28
C ASN A 61 -13.63 -4.14 4.77
N LEU A 62 -13.21 -5.13 4.00
CA LEU A 62 -13.38 -6.55 4.33
C LEU A 62 -12.46 -7.02 5.46
N TYR A 63 -11.35 -6.30 5.69
CA TYR A 63 -10.40 -6.60 6.75
C TYR A 63 -10.27 -5.45 7.74
N ASN A 64 -10.55 -5.72 9.03
CA ASN A 64 -10.39 -4.74 10.08
C ASN A 64 -8.93 -4.62 10.53
N TRP A 65 -8.25 -3.54 10.13
CA TRP A 65 -6.85 -3.27 10.43
C TRP A 65 -6.63 -2.25 11.56
N HIS A 66 -7.68 -1.86 12.30
CA HIS A 66 -7.51 -0.94 13.43
C HIS A 66 -6.59 -1.56 14.49
N PRO A 67 -5.61 -0.81 15.01
CA PRO A 67 -4.76 -1.27 16.10
C PRO A 67 -5.60 -1.66 17.32
N ILE A 68 -5.20 -2.74 17.99
CA ILE A 68 -5.69 -3.10 19.31
C ILE A 68 -4.60 -2.80 20.35
N GLU A 69 -5.01 -2.60 21.60
CA GLU A 69 -4.06 -2.55 22.71
C GLU A 69 -3.51 -3.95 22.98
N PHE A 70 -2.18 -4.05 23.08
CA PHE A 70 -1.49 -5.31 23.38
C PHE A 70 -1.06 -5.34 24.85
N GLU A 71 -0.95 -6.55 25.40
CA GLU A 71 -0.35 -6.77 26.72
C GLU A 71 1.08 -6.21 26.79
N ALA A 72 1.47 -5.70 27.95
CA ALA A 72 2.86 -5.35 28.23
C ALA A 72 3.77 -6.59 28.16
N ASN A 73 5.06 -6.40 27.87
CA ASN A 73 6.12 -7.44 27.85
C ASN A 73 6.11 -8.44 26.69
N ARG A 74 5.51 -8.10 25.54
CA ARG A 74 5.62 -8.88 24.30
C ARG A 74 6.96 -8.68 23.59
N ASN A 75 7.53 -9.73 23.00
CA ASN A 75 8.77 -9.65 22.24
C ASN A 75 8.54 -8.94 20.90
N GLN A 76 9.30 -7.88 20.62
CA GLN A 76 9.07 -7.00 19.46
C GLN A 76 10.24 -7.00 18.49
N LEU A 77 9.93 -7.07 17.19
CA LEU A 77 10.86 -6.77 16.11
C LEU A 77 10.47 -5.44 15.44
N ARG A 78 11.43 -4.56 15.23
CA ARG A 78 11.23 -3.29 14.51
C ARG A 78 12.08 -3.25 13.25
N ILE A 79 11.44 -3.03 12.11
CA ILE A 79 12.07 -2.99 10.80
C ILE A 79 11.76 -1.64 10.17
N GLU A 80 12.76 -0.78 10.01
CA GLU A 80 12.60 0.58 9.45
C GLU A 80 13.44 0.77 8.17
N THR A 81 12.92 0.32 7.02
CA THR A 81 13.72 0.30 5.78
C THR A 81 13.73 1.63 5.03
N THR A 82 12.82 2.55 5.33
CA THR A 82 12.70 3.83 4.61
C THR A 82 13.88 4.77 4.84
N ARG A 83 14.69 4.53 5.87
CA ARG A 83 15.86 5.36 6.23
C ARG A 83 17.17 4.91 5.60
N SER A 84 17.25 3.69 5.07
CA SER A 84 18.50 3.13 4.56
C SER A 84 18.24 2.18 3.40
N ALA A 85 18.79 2.52 2.23
CA ALA A 85 18.74 1.66 1.05
C ALA A 85 19.43 0.31 1.29
N GLN A 86 20.52 0.30 2.07
CA GLN A 86 21.19 -0.96 2.43
C GLN A 86 20.31 -1.82 3.32
N LEU A 87 19.64 -1.24 4.32
CA LEU A 87 18.71 -2.01 5.16
C LEU A 87 17.52 -2.52 4.35
N ALA A 88 16.98 -1.70 3.44
CA ALA A 88 15.93 -2.13 2.52
C ALA A 88 16.37 -3.33 1.67
N ARG A 89 17.59 -3.30 1.13
CA ARG A 89 18.17 -4.42 0.38
C ARG A 89 18.34 -5.66 1.25
N ASN A 90 18.89 -5.53 2.46
CA ASN A 90 19.08 -6.66 3.38
C ASN A 90 17.75 -7.33 3.74
N ILE A 91 16.71 -6.55 4.01
CA ILE A 91 15.37 -7.08 4.31
C ILE A 91 14.75 -7.73 3.08
N TYR A 92 14.90 -7.14 1.90
CA TYR A 92 14.46 -7.72 0.64
C TYR A 92 15.13 -9.09 0.40
N GLU A 93 16.45 -9.16 0.53
CA GLU A 93 17.22 -10.41 0.39
C GLU A 93 16.79 -11.45 1.43
N LYS A 94 16.59 -11.03 2.69
CA LYS A 94 16.10 -11.91 3.75
C LYS A 94 14.73 -12.50 3.41
N ILE A 95 13.79 -11.66 2.96
CA ILE A 95 12.45 -12.08 2.55
C ILE A 95 12.50 -12.99 1.31
N SER A 96 13.45 -12.78 0.40
CA SER A 96 13.58 -13.56 -0.84
C SER A 96 14.24 -14.92 -0.62
N LEU A 97 15.31 -14.97 0.18
CA LEU A 97 16.25 -16.10 0.20
C LEU A 97 16.15 -17.00 1.44
N THR A 98 15.57 -16.51 2.54
CA THR A 98 15.55 -17.23 3.83
C THR A 98 14.15 -17.68 4.22
N ASN A 99 14.04 -18.58 5.19
CA ASN A 99 12.75 -18.87 5.83
C ASN A 99 12.41 -17.77 6.85
N PHE A 100 12.06 -16.58 6.36
CA PHE A 100 11.77 -15.43 7.20
C PHE A 100 10.61 -15.68 8.18
N ILE A 101 9.65 -16.55 7.84
CA ILE A 101 8.56 -16.95 8.76
C ILE A 101 9.13 -17.61 10.00
N LYS A 102 10.06 -18.57 9.82
CA LYS A 102 10.74 -19.23 10.94
C LYS A 102 11.53 -18.22 11.77
N ASP A 103 12.31 -17.35 11.13
CA ASP A 103 13.09 -16.32 11.83
C ASP A 103 12.21 -15.35 12.62
N TRP A 104 11.03 -15.04 12.10
CA TRP A 104 10.10 -14.13 12.73
C TRP A 104 9.26 -14.79 13.82
N SER A 105 9.19 -16.12 13.89
CA SER A 105 8.33 -16.86 14.83
C SER A 105 8.62 -16.59 16.31
N ILE A 106 9.83 -16.12 16.64
CA ILE A 106 10.22 -15.78 18.03
C ILE A 106 9.67 -14.44 18.52
N TYR A 107 9.12 -13.62 17.63
CA TYR A 107 8.58 -12.31 17.95
C TYR A 107 7.06 -12.35 17.99
N ASP A 108 6.49 -11.80 19.06
CA ASP A 108 5.05 -11.63 19.17
C ASP A 108 4.58 -10.53 18.23
N ASP A 109 5.28 -9.40 18.19
CA ASP A 109 4.89 -8.23 17.41
C ASP A 109 5.99 -7.78 16.46
N ILE A 110 5.61 -7.51 15.22
CA ILE A 110 6.50 -6.96 14.19
C ILE A 110 5.98 -5.60 13.76
N TYR A 111 6.83 -4.58 13.87
CA TYR A 111 6.54 -3.24 13.38
C TYR A 111 7.37 -2.97 12.14
N LEU A 112 6.71 -2.83 11.00
CA LEU A 112 7.35 -2.64 9.70
C LEU A 112 7.06 -1.24 9.15
N THR A 113 8.11 -0.42 9.01
CA THR A 113 8.08 0.83 8.25
C THR A 113 8.81 0.59 6.94
N THR A 114 8.08 0.61 5.82
CA THR A 114 8.66 0.37 4.49
C THR A 114 7.92 1.12 3.39
N ASN A 115 8.61 1.33 2.28
CA ASN A 115 8.04 1.72 1.00
C ASN A 115 8.46 0.75 -0.13
N SER A 116 9.03 -0.40 0.21
CA SER A 116 9.48 -1.41 -0.75
C SER A 116 8.31 -2.30 -1.18
N ASP A 117 8.42 -2.91 -2.37
CA ASP A 117 7.62 -4.07 -2.74
C ASP A 117 8.24 -5.32 -2.10
N TYR A 118 7.52 -5.94 -1.17
CA TYR A 118 7.85 -7.25 -0.62
C TYR A 118 6.90 -8.36 -1.05
N ILE A 119 5.87 -8.05 -1.83
CA ILE A 119 4.94 -9.06 -2.36
C ILE A 119 5.70 -9.99 -3.29
N THR A 120 6.36 -9.41 -4.30
CA THR A 120 7.09 -10.17 -5.32
C THR A 120 8.16 -11.10 -4.74
N PRO A 121 9.12 -10.62 -3.90
CA PRO A 121 10.13 -11.51 -3.32
C PRO A 121 9.55 -12.52 -2.32
N ALA A 122 8.49 -12.19 -1.58
CA ALA A 122 7.92 -13.12 -0.60
C ALA A 122 7.19 -14.29 -1.28
N LEU A 123 6.46 -14.03 -2.36
CA LEU A 123 5.74 -15.07 -3.10
C LEU A 123 6.69 -15.91 -3.97
N ALA A 124 7.80 -15.36 -4.43
CA ALA A 124 8.85 -16.10 -5.13
C ALA A 124 9.74 -16.94 -4.19
N ASN A 125 9.63 -16.78 -2.87
CA ASN A 125 10.49 -17.47 -1.91
C ASN A 125 10.20 -18.97 -1.88
N LYS A 126 11.25 -19.78 -2.11
CA LYS A 126 11.16 -21.26 -2.12
C LYS A 126 10.61 -21.88 -0.83
N HIS A 127 10.79 -21.22 0.31
CA HIS A 127 10.30 -21.70 1.61
C HIS A 127 8.80 -21.48 1.81
N ILE A 128 8.16 -20.69 0.93
CA ILE A 128 6.75 -20.27 1.06
C ILE A 128 5.85 -20.95 0.02
N GLN A 129 6.41 -21.74 -0.90
CA GLN A 129 5.68 -22.29 -2.05
C GLN A 129 4.45 -23.12 -1.65
N ASN A 130 4.50 -23.85 -0.54
CA ASN A 130 3.34 -24.59 -0.03
C ASN A 130 2.15 -23.66 0.31
N ILE A 131 2.43 -22.48 0.86
CA ILE A 131 1.39 -21.48 1.18
C ILE A 131 0.89 -20.83 -0.12
N VAL A 132 1.79 -20.52 -1.05
CA VAL A 132 1.41 -19.94 -2.36
C VAL A 132 0.49 -20.87 -3.14
N GLN A 133 0.77 -22.19 -3.13
CA GLN A 133 -0.08 -23.20 -3.76
C GLN A 133 -1.49 -23.23 -3.15
N LEU A 134 -1.61 -23.07 -1.83
CA LEU A 134 -2.92 -23.00 -1.15
C LEU A 134 -3.72 -21.75 -1.53
N LEU A 135 -3.04 -20.64 -1.85
CA LEU A 135 -3.67 -19.40 -2.31
C LEU A 135 -4.12 -19.47 -3.79
N ASN A 136 -3.77 -20.55 -4.50
CA ASN A 136 -4.09 -20.77 -5.92
C ASN A 136 -3.70 -19.58 -6.82
N LEU A 137 -2.57 -18.93 -6.52
CA LEU A 137 -2.06 -17.81 -7.30
C LEU A 137 -1.20 -18.34 -8.46
N SER A 138 -1.47 -17.88 -9.68
CA SER A 138 -0.59 -18.17 -10.81
C SER A 138 0.69 -17.32 -10.72
N SER A 139 1.77 -17.74 -11.37
CA SER A 139 3.02 -16.96 -11.42
C SER A 139 2.83 -15.55 -11.97
N ASN A 140 1.86 -15.35 -12.85
CA ASN A 140 1.54 -14.04 -13.42
C ASN A 140 0.84 -13.12 -12.41
N ASP A 141 0.20 -13.69 -11.38
CA ASP A 141 -0.53 -12.95 -10.36
C ASP A 141 0.39 -12.51 -9.20
N MET A 142 1.57 -13.10 -9.05
CA MET A 142 2.46 -12.89 -7.89
C MET A 142 3.25 -11.56 -7.90
N SER A 143 2.69 -10.49 -8.48
CA SER A 143 3.35 -9.18 -8.52
C SER A 143 2.54 -8.12 -7.78
N GLN A 144 3.23 -7.13 -7.25
CA GLN A 144 2.61 -5.95 -6.65
C GLN A 144 1.60 -5.29 -7.60
N ALA A 145 1.92 -5.16 -8.89
CA ALA A 145 1.03 -4.51 -9.86
C ALA A 145 -0.30 -5.26 -10.04
N ARG A 146 -0.29 -6.59 -9.93
CA ARG A 146 -1.49 -7.43 -10.11
C ARG A 146 -2.31 -7.56 -8.84
N LEU A 147 -1.66 -7.71 -7.69
CA LEU A 147 -2.36 -7.89 -6.41
C LEU A 147 -2.80 -6.58 -5.78
N PHE A 148 -2.18 -5.45 -6.13
CA PHE A 148 -2.50 -4.18 -5.49
C PHE A 148 -4.00 -3.82 -5.50
N PRO A 149 -4.75 -3.91 -6.63
CA PRO A 149 -6.18 -3.56 -6.63
C PRO A 149 -6.98 -4.43 -5.67
N LEU A 150 -6.77 -5.74 -5.68
CA LEU A 150 -7.44 -6.70 -4.80
C LEU A 150 -7.12 -6.41 -3.32
N LEU A 151 -5.85 -6.23 -2.99
CA LEU A 151 -5.43 -5.93 -1.62
C LEU A 151 -5.94 -4.57 -1.15
N TYR A 152 -5.99 -3.59 -2.05
CA TYR A 152 -6.54 -2.28 -1.76
C TYR A 152 -8.03 -2.38 -1.43
N GLU A 153 -8.82 -3.07 -2.24
CA GLU A 153 -10.25 -3.28 -1.98
C GLU A 153 -10.51 -4.10 -0.72
N LEU A 154 -9.68 -5.12 -0.45
CA LEU A 154 -9.79 -5.92 0.76
C LEU A 154 -9.57 -5.07 2.02
N LEU A 155 -8.55 -4.20 2.00
CA LEU A 155 -8.15 -3.39 3.15
C LEU A 155 -9.00 -2.13 3.30
N PHE A 156 -9.35 -1.46 2.20
CA PHE A 156 -9.78 -0.07 2.24
C PHE A 156 -11.11 0.16 1.55
N GLN A 157 -11.88 1.05 2.15
CA GLN A 157 -12.92 1.81 1.46
C GLN A 157 -12.77 3.29 1.83
N PRO A 158 -13.16 4.21 0.94
CA PRO A 158 -13.12 5.64 1.25
C PRO A 158 -14.05 5.99 2.42
N THR A 159 -13.68 7.00 3.20
CA THR A 159 -14.60 7.61 4.19
C THR A 159 -15.74 8.32 3.49
N ASP A 160 -16.84 8.56 4.20
CA ASP A 160 -18.02 9.20 3.61
C ASP A 160 -17.70 10.65 3.21
N GLN A 161 -16.77 11.30 3.92
CA GLN A 161 -16.20 12.59 3.51
C GLN A 161 -15.55 12.54 2.12
N VAL A 162 -14.71 11.53 1.86
CA VAL A 162 -14.04 11.36 0.56
C VAL A 162 -15.07 11.02 -0.52
N LYS A 163 -16.00 10.11 -0.24
CA LYS A 163 -17.09 9.74 -1.18
C LYS A 163 -17.90 10.98 -1.57
N ASN A 164 -18.40 11.72 -0.59
CA ASN A 164 -19.18 12.94 -0.82
C ASN A 164 -18.38 13.99 -1.61
N SER A 165 -17.08 14.14 -1.36
CA SER A 165 -16.24 15.07 -2.13
C SER A 165 -16.12 14.65 -3.60
N VAL A 166 -15.97 13.35 -3.87
CA VAL A 166 -15.93 12.82 -5.23
C VAL A 166 -17.30 12.97 -5.90
N ASP A 167 -18.39 12.61 -5.21
CA ASP A 167 -19.75 12.67 -5.73
C ASP A 167 -20.16 14.11 -6.07
N GLN A 168 -19.73 15.10 -5.27
CA GLN A 168 -19.93 16.51 -5.58
C GLN A 168 -19.25 16.93 -6.88
N VAL A 169 -18.02 16.46 -7.13
CA VAL A 169 -17.31 16.74 -8.38
C VAL A 169 -18.00 16.07 -9.55
N LEU A 170 -18.37 14.79 -9.43
CA LEU A 170 -19.04 14.03 -10.48
C LEU A 170 -20.43 14.60 -10.80
N THR A 171 -21.19 15.01 -9.78
CA THR A 171 -22.53 15.60 -9.96
C THR A 171 -22.44 16.94 -10.70
N LYS A 172 -21.47 17.79 -10.35
CA LYS A 172 -21.22 19.04 -11.08
C LYS A 172 -20.93 18.80 -12.57
N LEU A 173 -20.12 17.78 -12.89
CA LEU A 173 -19.80 17.43 -14.27
C LEU A 173 -21.01 16.90 -15.06
N ASN A 174 -21.93 16.21 -14.39
CA ASN A 174 -23.10 15.58 -14.99
C ASN A 174 -24.29 16.54 -15.17
N ASN A 175 -24.46 17.55 -14.31
CA ASN A 175 -25.55 18.52 -14.43
C ASN A 175 -25.35 19.50 -15.61
N ASP A 176 -24.15 19.57 -16.16
CA ASP A 176 -23.74 20.46 -17.26
C ASP A 176 -23.98 19.86 -18.67
N ASN A 177 -25.14 19.24 -18.95
CA ASN A 177 -25.75 18.96 -20.28
C ASN A 177 -26.33 17.53 -20.45
N ASN A 178 -27.47 17.45 -21.17
CA ASN A 178 -28.24 16.27 -21.60
C ASN A 178 -27.50 15.24 -22.50
N ILE A 179 -26.18 15.14 -22.43
CA ILE A 179 -25.36 14.24 -23.25
C ILE A 179 -24.66 13.26 -22.33
N LYS A 180 -24.74 11.95 -22.60
CA LYS A 180 -23.90 10.93 -21.94
C LYS A 180 -22.43 11.28 -22.21
N LYS A 181 -21.76 11.92 -21.26
CA LYS A 181 -20.33 12.25 -21.37
C LYS A 181 -19.51 11.00 -21.12
N GLN A 182 -18.63 10.65 -22.05
CA GLN A 182 -17.57 9.67 -21.80
C GLN A 182 -16.52 10.33 -20.87
N LEU A 183 -16.25 9.73 -19.71
CA LEU A 183 -15.21 10.21 -18.81
C LEU A 183 -13.86 9.65 -19.24
N ILE A 184 -12.89 10.53 -19.49
CA ILE A 184 -11.51 10.15 -19.80
C ILE A 184 -10.60 10.76 -18.74
N CYS A 185 -9.84 9.90 -18.05
CA CYS A 185 -8.99 10.29 -16.95
C CYS A 185 -7.52 10.30 -17.38
N LEU A 186 -6.85 11.44 -17.17
CA LEU A 186 -5.41 11.60 -17.41
C LEU A 186 -4.74 11.91 -16.07
N HIS A 187 -3.81 11.06 -15.64
CA HIS A 187 -2.99 11.31 -14.45
C HIS A 187 -1.57 11.62 -14.88
N ILE A 188 -1.17 12.89 -14.76
CA ILE A 188 0.11 13.39 -15.25
C ILE A 188 0.91 13.91 -14.05
N ARG A 189 2.11 13.35 -13.83
CA ARG A 189 3.07 13.83 -12.82
C ARG A 189 4.31 14.34 -13.54
N VAL A 190 4.55 15.65 -13.43
CA VAL A 190 5.67 16.32 -14.11
C VAL A 190 6.49 17.13 -13.11
N GLY A 191 7.82 17.10 -13.26
CA GLY A 191 8.74 17.94 -12.49
C GLY A 191 8.76 17.65 -10.98
N LYS A 192 9.34 18.57 -10.20
CA LYS A 192 9.41 18.50 -8.73
C LYS A 192 8.16 19.14 -8.11
N ASN A 193 7.57 18.50 -7.10
CA ASN A 193 6.49 19.11 -6.33
C ASN A 193 7.07 20.21 -5.42
N PRO A 194 6.63 21.48 -5.57
CA PRO A 194 7.20 22.60 -4.82
C PRO A 194 6.96 22.50 -3.31
N THR A 195 5.91 21.82 -2.87
CA THR A 195 5.59 21.65 -1.45
C THR A 195 6.23 20.40 -0.84
N MET A 196 6.97 19.61 -1.62
CA MET A 196 7.70 18.44 -1.14
C MET A 196 9.22 18.66 -1.24
N ILE A 197 9.83 19.04 -0.13
CA ILE A 197 11.25 19.42 -0.03
C ILE A 197 12.17 18.34 -0.63
N HIS A 198 11.89 17.06 -0.35
CA HIS A 198 12.69 15.90 -0.77
C HIS A 198 12.23 15.26 -2.07
N ASP A 199 11.31 15.90 -2.80
CA ASP A 199 10.91 15.39 -4.09
C ASP A 199 12.05 15.53 -5.10
N LYS A 200 12.23 14.50 -5.93
CA LYS A 200 13.30 14.47 -6.91
C LYS A 200 12.91 15.34 -8.10
N ILE A 201 13.90 15.99 -8.70
CA ILE A 201 13.72 16.59 -10.02
C ILE A 201 13.62 15.42 -11.00
N LEU A 202 12.43 15.21 -11.55
CA LEU A 202 12.24 14.29 -12.65
C LEU A 202 12.89 14.91 -13.89
N SER A 203 13.80 14.16 -14.53
CA SER A 203 14.41 14.58 -15.79
C SER A 203 13.31 14.82 -16.82
N TYR A 204 13.26 16.03 -17.36
CA TYR A 204 12.30 16.41 -18.37
C TYR A 204 12.82 15.96 -19.73
N ARG A 205 11.95 15.37 -20.55
CA ARG A 205 12.19 15.28 -21.99
C ARG A 205 11.58 16.51 -22.61
N ASP A 206 12.32 17.22 -23.45
CA ASP A 206 11.84 18.46 -24.07
C ASP A 206 10.53 18.25 -24.85
N THR A 207 10.29 17.03 -25.35
CA THR A 207 9.10 16.63 -26.10
C THR A 207 7.88 16.27 -25.25
N ILE A 208 7.97 16.17 -23.92
CA ILE A 208 6.87 15.55 -23.13
C ILE A 208 5.55 16.33 -23.22
N VAL A 209 5.59 17.65 -23.40
CA VAL A 209 4.37 18.46 -23.61
C VAL A 209 3.75 18.11 -24.95
N GLU A 210 4.56 18.08 -26.01
CA GLU A 210 4.13 17.71 -27.36
C GLU A 210 3.58 16.29 -27.37
N ASP A 211 4.26 15.34 -26.73
CA ASP A 211 3.83 13.95 -26.60
C ASP A 211 2.48 13.83 -25.88
N ILE A 212 2.26 14.60 -24.80
CA ILE A 212 0.97 14.63 -24.09
C ILE A 212 -0.12 15.23 -24.97
N VAL A 213 0.16 16.35 -25.65
CA VAL A 213 -0.82 17.02 -26.53
C VAL A 213 -1.16 16.13 -27.73
N GLU A 214 -0.18 15.50 -28.35
CA GLU A 214 -0.39 14.55 -29.45
C GLU A 214 -1.19 13.33 -28.97
N PHE A 215 -0.85 12.76 -27.82
CA PHE A 215 -1.61 11.66 -27.22
C PHE A 215 -3.07 12.07 -26.97
N VAL A 216 -3.30 13.25 -26.39
CA VAL A 216 -4.64 13.78 -26.15
C VAL A 216 -5.38 14.02 -27.47
N ALA A 217 -4.75 14.67 -28.45
CA ALA A 217 -5.36 14.96 -29.74
C ALA A 217 -5.72 13.67 -30.49
N LYS A 218 -4.84 12.66 -30.48
CA LYS A 218 -5.04 11.39 -31.18
C LYS A 218 -6.10 10.49 -30.53
N ASN A 219 -6.18 10.49 -29.20
CA ASN A 219 -7.02 9.54 -28.46
C ASN A 219 -8.30 10.15 -27.89
N LEU A 220 -8.41 11.48 -27.82
CA LEU A 220 -9.54 12.20 -27.21
C LEU A 220 -10.32 13.07 -28.21
N THR A 221 -9.90 13.17 -29.48
CA THR A 221 -10.79 13.68 -30.53
C THR A 221 -11.87 12.63 -30.79
N LEU A 222 -13.05 12.90 -30.25
CA LEU A 222 -14.28 12.17 -30.50
C LEU A 222 -14.56 12.19 -32.01
N ASN A 223 -14.64 11.02 -32.65
CA ASN A 223 -15.44 10.85 -33.87
C ASN A 223 -16.92 10.81 -33.50
#